data_AF-A0AAP3DD69-F1
#
_entry.id   AF-A0AAP3DD69-F1
#
_cell.length_a   1.000
_cell.length_b   1.000
_cell.length_c   1.000
_cell.angle_alpha   90.00
_cell.angle_beta   90.00
_cell.angle_gamma   90.00
#
_symmetry.space_group_name_H-M   'P 1'
#
loop_
_entity.id
_entity.type
_entity.pdbx_description
1 polymer ?
#
loop_
_entity_poly.entity_id
_entity_poly.type
_entity_poly.pdbx_seq_one_letter_code
_entity_poly.pdbx_strand_id
1 'polypeptide(L)'
;MNIQEIERMEGLIKKARRIVETIEILKDRIHKVTGVLFENVVIHVYRRAFDISEWNSKQRLNDYNAEVEAYMINAFIDITKAEIERLEKELADLWIWD
;
A
#
# COMPACT_ATOMS: atom_id res chain seq x y z
N MET A 1 -30.58 -20.79 14.99
CA MET A 1 -29.55 -19.75 15.12
C MET A 1 -29.90 -18.90 16.32
N ASN A 2 -29.07 -18.91 17.36
CA ASN A 2 -29.28 -18.13 18.59
C ASN A 2 -28.68 -16.72 18.45
N ILE A 3 -29.03 -15.79 19.34
CA ILE A 3 -28.57 -14.40 19.27
C ILE A 3 -27.04 -14.25 19.37
N GLN A 4 -26.38 -15.15 20.11
CA GLN A 4 -24.92 -15.16 20.28
C GLN A 4 -24.20 -15.61 19.01
N GLU A 5 -24.79 -16.55 18.25
CA GLU A 5 -24.30 -16.98 16.94
C GLU A 5 -24.38 -15.85 15.91
N ILE A 6 -25.46 -15.05 15.96
CA ILE A 6 -25.63 -13.87 15.11
C ILE A 6 -24.57 -12.81 15.43
N GLU A 7 -24.38 -12.46 16.71
CA GLU A 7 -23.35 -11.50 17.14
C GLU A 7 -21.93 -11.96 16.75
N ARG A 8 -21.65 -13.27 16.85
CA ARG A 8 -20.38 -13.86 16.41
C ARG A 8 -20.18 -13.69 14.90
N MET A 9 -21.19 -14.02 14.09
CA MET A 9 -21.15 -13.87 12.63
C MET A 9 -20.98 -12.41 12.22
N GLU A 10 -21.69 -11.47 12.86
CA GLU A 10 -21.52 -10.03 12.61
C GLU A 10 -20.09 -9.55 12.93
N GLY A 11 -19.50 -10.06 14.02
CA GLY A 11 -18.11 -9.79 14.38
C GLY A 11 -17.12 -10.29 13.32
N LEU A 12 -17.32 -11.51 12.81
CA LEU A 12 -16.50 -12.10 11.74
C LEU A 12 -16.62 -11.31 10.43
N ILE A 13 -17.85 -10.96 10.02
CA ILE A 13 -18.12 -10.14 8.83
C ILE A 13 -17.42 -8.78 8.92
N LYS A 14 -17.51 -8.11 10.08
CA LYS A 14 -16.87 -6.82 10.31
C LYS A 14 -15.35 -6.92 10.22
N LYS A 15 -14.76 -7.99 10.76
CA LYS A 15 -13.32 -8.23 10.67
C LYS A 15 -12.88 -8.50 9.23
N ALA A 16 -13.60 -9.37 8.52
CA ALA A 16 -13.34 -9.68 7.12
C ALA A 16 -13.40 -8.42 6.24
N ARG A 17 -14.42 -7.58 6.43
CA ARG A 17 -14.56 -6.31 5.71
C ARG A 17 -13.35 -5.38 5.91
N ARG A 18 -12.89 -5.25 7.15
CA ARG A 18 -11.72 -4.41 7.47
C ARG A 18 -10.44 -4.93 6.81
N ILE A 19 -10.26 -6.25 6.75
CA ILE A 19 -9.13 -6.87 6.07
C ILE A 19 -9.17 -6.55 4.57
N VAL A 20 -10.32 -6.73 3.92
CA VAL A 20 -10.50 -6.42 2.50
C VAL A 20 -10.23 -4.95 2.21
N GLU A 21 -10.80 -4.03 3.00
CA GLU A 21 -10.54 -2.58 2.87
C GLU A 21 -9.04 -2.25 3.00
N THR A 22 -8.34 -2.93 3.90
CA THR A 22 -6.88 -2.75 4.08
C THR A 22 -6.10 -3.25 2.87
N ILE A 23 -6.45 -4.43 2.34
CA ILE A 23 -5.82 -4.99 1.14
C ILE A 23 -5.97 -4.03 -0.05
N GLU A 24 -7.16 -3.47 -0.26
CA GLU A 24 -7.39 -2.51 -1.36
C GLU A 24 -6.55 -1.23 -1.22
N ILE A 25 -6.40 -0.71 0.01
CA ILE A 25 -5.50 0.43 0.28
C ILE A 25 -4.04 0.08 -0.05
N LEU A 26 -3.58 -1.13 0.31
CA LEU A 26 -2.21 -1.56 0.03
C LEU A 26 -1.96 -1.74 -1.47
N LYS A 27 -2.95 -2.27 -2.22
CA LYS A 27 -2.89 -2.34 -3.69
C LYS A 27 -2.82 -0.97 -4.33
N ASP A 28 -3.63 -0.01 -3.88
CA ASP A 28 -3.59 1.38 -4.34
C ASP A 28 -2.21 2.03 -4.10
N ARG A 29 -1.60 1.76 -2.93
CA ARG A 29 -0.25 2.24 -2.63
C ARG A 29 0.81 1.66 -3.56
N ILE A 30 0.75 0.35 -3.87
CA ILE A 30 1.63 -0.26 -4.87
C ILE A 30 1.41 0.38 -6.23
N HIS A 31 0.17 0.61 -6.64
CA HIS A 31 -0.15 1.24 -7.92
C HIS A 31 0.46 2.64 -8.05
N LYS A 32 0.39 3.46 -6.99
CA LYS A 32 0.99 4.80 -6.95
C LYS A 32 2.50 4.81 -7.13
N VAL A 33 3.20 3.78 -6.63
CA VAL A 33 4.67 3.67 -6.75
C VAL A 33 5.15 2.82 -7.94
N THR A 34 4.23 2.29 -8.73
CA THR A 34 4.53 1.54 -9.96
C THR A 34 4.02 2.24 -11.22
N GLY A 35 3.21 3.30 -11.03
CA GLY A 35 2.66 4.12 -12.11
C GLY A 35 3.71 4.91 -12.88
N VAL A 36 3.32 5.34 -14.08
CA VAL A 36 4.18 6.07 -15.03
C VAL A 36 4.55 7.49 -14.53
N LEU A 37 3.87 7.98 -13.49
CA LEU A 37 4.05 9.33 -12.94
C LEU A 37 4.12 9.26 -11.42
N PHE A 38 5.31 9.50 -10.88
CA PHE A 38 5.47 9.86 -9.48
C PHE A 38 5.28 11.37 -9.35
N GLU A 39 4.18 11.80 -8.76
CA GLU A 39 4.03 13.20 -8.34
C GLU A 39 4.68 13.34 -6.96
N ASN A 40 5.70 14.19 -6.84
CA ASN A 40 6.31 14.49 -5.57
C ASN A 40 6.22 15.99 -5.23
N VAL A 41 5.93 16.26 -3.97
CA VAL A 41 5.92 17.62 -3.44
C VAL A 41 7.37 18.01 -3.16
N VAL A 42 7.89 18.94 -3.95
CA VAL A 42 9.22 19.52 -3.75
C VAL A 42 9.08 20.76 -2.89
N ILE A 43 9.68 20.74 -1.70
CA ILE A 43 9.71 21.89 -0.79
C ILE A 43 11.01 22.66 -1.04
N HIS A 44 10.91 23.83 -1.67
CA HIS A 44 12.06 24.72 -1.88
C HIS A 44 12.29 25.61 -0.66
N VAL A 45 13.14 25.14 0.26
CA VAL A 45 13.47 25.83 1.52
C VAL A 45 13.93 27.28 1.30
N TYR A 46 14.74 27.54 0.27
CA TYR A 46 15.26 28.88 -0.03
C TYR A 46 14.28 29.79 -0.78
N ARG A 47 13.30 29.20 -1.47
CA ARG A 47 12.31 29.97 -2.27
C ARG A 47 10.98 30.17 -1.53
N ARG A 48 10.84 29.60 -0.32
CA ARG A 48 9.56 29.58 0.44
C ARG A 48 8.38 29.16 -0.45
N ALA A 49 8.62 28.18 -1.33
CA ALA A 49 7.66 27.71 -2.30
C ALA A 49 7.59 26.18 -2.26
N PHE A 50 6.43 25.64 -2.62
CA PHE A 50 6.26 24.23 -2.91
C PHE A 50 5.84 24.09 -4.37
N ASP A 51 6.35 23.05 -5.04
CA ASP A 51 5.93 22.70 -6.39
C ASP A 51 5.59 21.21 -6.44
N ILE A 52 4.64 20.84 -7.30
CA ILE A 52 4.34 19.45 -7.62
C ILE A 52 5.21 19.13 -8.82
N SER A 53 6.31 18.40 -8.58
CA SER A 53 7.11 17.91 -9.68
C SER A 53 6.49 16.60 -10.14
N GLU A 54 6.16 16.53 -11.42
CA GLU A 54 6.12 15.25 -12.11
C GLU A 54 7.57 14.77 -12.18
N TRP A 55 7.86 13.60 -11.62
CA TRP A 55 9.07 12.86 -11.97
C TRP A 55 8.96 12.44 -13.44
N ASN A 56 9.19 13.40 -14.35
CA ASN A 56 9.53 13.07 -15.71
C ASN A 56 10.82 12.26 -15.62
N SER A 57 10.74 11.00 -16.03
CA SER A 57 11.74 9.92 -15.95
C SER A 57 13.03 10.19 -16.73
N LYS A 58 13.55 11.41 -16.73
CA LYS A 58 14.92 11.68 -17.12
C LYS A 58 15.81 11.32 -15.95
N GLN A 59 16.02 10.02 -15.77
CA GLN A 59 17.16 9.48 -15.05
C GLN A 59 18.39 10.28 -15.51
N ARG A 60 18.94 11.11 -14.63
CA ARG A 60 20.24 11.73 -14.90
C ARG A 60 21.26 10.60 -14.87
N LEU A 61 22.10 10.54 -15.90
CA LEU A 61 22.97 9.42 -16.25
C LEU A 61 24.03 9.01 -15.20
N ASN A 62 23.99 9.52 -13.97
CA ASN A 62 24.99 9.22 -12.96
C ASN A 62 24.59 9.56 -11.49
N ASP A 63 23.31 9.47 -11.12
CA ASP A 63 22.92 9.65 -9.72
C ASP A 63 22.92 8.31 -8.98
N TYR A 64 23.89 8.13 -8.08
CA TYR A 64 23.89 7.07 -7.04
C TYR A 64 22.54 6.99 -6.30
N ASN A 65 21.78 8.09 -6.31
CA ASN A 65 20.43 8.19 -5.78
C ASN A 65 19.39 7.34 -6.52
N ALA A 66 19.51 7.11 -7.83
CA ALA A 66 18.49 6.39 -8.60
C ALA A 66 18.45 4.89 -8.26
N GLU A 67 19.61 4.27 -8.06
CA GLU A 67 19.71 2.86 -7.62
C GLU A 67 19.18 2.68 -6.19
N VAL A 68 19.55 3.60 -5.28
CA VAL A 68 19.07 3.58 -3.90
C VAL A 68 17.56 3.81 -3.84
N GLU A 69 17.03 4.71 -4.65
CA GLU A 69 15.60 4.99 -4.74
C GLU A 69 14.82 3.83 -5.35
N ALA A 70 15.32 3.23 -6.43
CA ALA A 70 14.75 2.00 -6.98
C ALA A 70 14.76 0.87 -5.95
N TYR A 71 15.84 0.72 -5.19
CA TYR A 71 15.93 -0.25 -4.10
C TYR A 71 14.89 0.01 -3.00
N MET A 72 14.72 1.26 -2.58
CA MET A 72 13.70 1.63 -1.58
C MET A 72 12.27 1.38 -2.07
N ILE A 73 11.97 1.74 -3.32
CA ILE A 73 10.66 1.48 -3.95
C ILE A 73 10.40 -0.03 -4.02
N ASN A 74 11.38 -0.81 -4.47
CA ASN A 74 11.25 -2.27 -4.55
C ASN A 74 11.06 -2.88 -3.16
N ALA A 75 11.85 -2.47 -2.16
CA ALA A 75 11.69 -2.93 -0.78
C ALA A 75 10.30 -2.59 -0.21
N PHE A 76 9.78 -1.39 -0.50
CA PHE A 76 8.41 -1.00 -0.14
C PHE A 76 7.37 -1.91 -0.81
N ILE A 77 7.52 -2.17 -2.11
CA ILE A 77 6.62 -3.06 -2.86
C ILE A 77 6.64 -4.47 -2.25
N ASP A 78 7.82 -5.02 -1.96
CA ASP A 78 7.98 -6.38 -1.45
C ASP A 78 7.34 -6.54 -0.06
N ILE A 79 7.61 -5.60 0.85
CA ILE A 79 6.99 -5.59 2.19
C ILE A 79 5.47 -5.45 2.07
N THR A 80 4.99 -4.59 1.16
CA THR A 80 3.56 -4.38 0.96
C THR A 80 2.87 -5.63 0.40
N LYS A 81 3.51 -6.34 -0.53
CA LYS A 81 3.02 -7.63 -1.05
C LYS A 81 2.97 -8.69 0.04
N ALA A 82 4.03 -8.82 0.84
CA ALA A 82 4.06 -9.77 1.96
C ALA A 82 2.94 -9.50 2.99
N GLU A 83 2.61 -8.22 3.24
CA GLU A 83 1.50 -7.87 4.11
C GLU A 83 0.13 -8.20 3.49
N ILE A 84 -0.03 -8.00 2.17
CA ILE A 84 -1.24 -8.45 1.46
C ILE A 84 -1.41 -9.96 1.60
N GLU A 85 -0.35 -10.75 1.35
CA GLU A 85 -0.39 -12.22 1.49
C GLU A 85 -0.75 -12.65 2.93
N ARG A 86 -0.18 -11.96 3.94
CA ARG A 86 -0.52 -12.21 5.35
C ARG A 86 -2.01 -11.95 5.62
N LEU A 87 -2.56 -10.86 5.08
CA LEU A 87 -3.97 -10.48 5.23
C LEU A 87 -4.92 -11.42 4.46
N GLU A 88 -4.54 -11.87 3.27
CA GLU A 88 -5.30 -12.86 2.49
C GLU A 88 -5.36 -14.21 3.23
N LYS A 89 -4.25 -14.61 3.85
CA LYS A 89 -4.23 -15.79 4.72
C LYS A 89 -5.12 -15.61 5.96
N GLU A 90 -5.04 -14.46 6.62
CA GLU A 90 -5.90 -14.14 7.77
C GLU A 90 -7.39 -14.15 7.37
N LEU A 91 -7.72 -13.68 6.17
CA LEU A 91 -9.08 -13.74 5.64
C LEU A 91 -9.52 -15.18 5.38
N ALA A 92 -8.68 -16.00 4.75
CA ALA A 92 -8.99 -17.41 4.51
C ALA A 92 -9.20 -18.18 5.82
N ASP A 93 -8.37 -17.91 6.83
CA ASP A 93 -8.51 -18.52 8.15
C ASP A 93 -9.85 -18.15 8.81
N LEU A 94 -10.39 -16.94 8.60
CA LEU A 94 -11.70 -16.55 9.12
C LEU A 94 -12.86 -17.36 8.51
N TRP A 95 -12.71 -17.84 7.27
CA TRP A 95 -13.72 -18.64 6.57
C TRP A 95 -13.68 -20.13 6.95
N ILE A 96 -12.59 -20.62 7.54
CA ILE A 96 -12.44 -22.03 7.96
C ILE A 96 -13.17 -22.32 9.30
N TRP A 97 -13.66 -21.29 10.00
CA TRP A 97 -14.39 -21.42 11.27
C TRP A 97 -15.93 -21.42 11.16
N ASP A 98 -16.46 -21.53 9.94
CA ASP A 98 -17.84 -21.92 9.63
C ASP A 98 -17.93 -23.43 9.32
#